data_AF-A0AAE1PJU5-F1
#
_entry.id   AF-A0AAE1PJU5-F1
#
_cell.length_a   1.000
_cell.length_b   1.000
_cell.length_c   1.000
_cell.angle_alpha   90.00
_cell.angle_beta   90.00
_cell.angle_gamma   90.00
#
_symmetry.space_group_name_H-M   'P 1'
#
loop_
_entity.id
_entity.type
_entity.pdbx_description
1 polymer ?
#
loop_
_entity_poly.entity_id
_entity_poly.type
_entity_poly.pdbx_seq_one_letter_code
_entity_poly.pdbx_strand_id
1 'polypeptide(L)'
;MYPIKHIHAFGYVFDNPASVAQTPTRQLTYNYLLSVNAWLLLLPSSLCCDWTMGTIPLVESFTDVRNLGTVAVYIVLAKLTYHALFLAPRHHAQVIIMSLAFLVLPFLPATNLFFPVGFVVAERVLYMPSMGFCMLVAHGFSNLLDRV
;
A
#
# COMPACT_ATOMS: atom_id res chain seq x y z
N MET A 1 -32.70 23.10 10.96
CA MET A 1 -31.64 22.25 11.55
C MET A 1 -31.46 21.03 10.66
N TYR A 2 -30.80 21.20 9.51
CA TYR A 2 -30.55 20.09 8.58
C TYR A 2 -29.54 19.12 9.22
N PRO A 3 -29.74 17.80 9.10
CA PRO A 3 -29.00 16.83 9.88
C PRO A 3 -27.54 16.77 9.39
N ILE A 4 -26.62 17.14 10.29
CA ILE A 4 -25.17 17.15 10.12
C ILE A 4 -24.62 15.80 9.60
N LYS A 5 -25.35 14.70 9.79
CA LYS A 5 -25.03 13.36 9.27
C LYS A 5 -24.95 13.29 7.75
N HIS A 6 -25.75 14.07 7.01
CA HIS A 6 -25.73 14.04 5.55
C HIS A 6 -24.48 14.73 4.96
N ILE A 7 -23.93 15.74 5.63
CA ILE A 7 -22.73 16.47 5.17
C ILE A 7 -21.48 15.58 5.34
N HIS A 8 -21.35 14.88 6.47
CA HIS A 8 -20.25 13.94 6.68
C HIS A 8 -20.30 12.76 5.70
N ALA A 9 -21.50 12.23 5.42
CA ALA A 9 -21.65 11.16 4.44
C ALA A 9 -21.30 11.65 3.01
N PHE A 10 -21.71 12.86 2.64
CA PHE A 10 -21.42 13.42 1.32
C PHE A 10 -19.92 13.67 1.10
N GLY A 11 -19.21 14.22 2.09
CA GLY A 11 -17.74 14.34 2.02
C GLY A 11 -17.05 13.00 1.88
N TYR A 12 -17.51 11.99 2.63
CA TYR A 12 -16.94 10.65 2.57
C TYR A 12 -17.14 9.94 1.22
N VAL A 13 -18.29 10.13 0.58
CA VAL A 13 -18.57 9.62 -0.78
C VAL A 13 -17.72 10.35 -1.83
N PHE A 14 -17.55 11.67 -1.66
CA PHE A 14 -16.79 12.53 -2.56
C PHE A 14 -15.29 12.19 -2.51
N ASP A 15 -14.74 12.03 -1.30
CA ASP A 15 -13.32 11.79 -1.08
C ASP A 15 -12.91 10.37 -1.49
N ASN A 16 -13.72 9.36 -1.18
CA ASN A 16 -13.43 7.96 -1.52
C ASN A 16 -14.65 7.26 -2.16
N PRO A 17 -14.83 7.37 -3.49
CA PRO A 17 -15.94 6.71 -4.18
C PRO A 17 -15.84 5.18 -4.15
N ALA A 18 -14.68 4.60 -3.85
CA ALA A 18 -14.55 3.15 -3.66
C ALA A 18 -15.18 2.67 -2.35
N SER A 19 -15.30 3.53 -1.34
CA SER A 19 -15.90 3.18 -0.04
C SER A 19 -17.40 2.89 -0.10
N VAL A 20 -18.09 3.52 -1.06
CA VAL A 20 -19.53 3.35 -1.32
C VAL A 20 -19.84 2.27 -2.35
N ALA A 21 -18.82 1.69 -2.99
CA ALA A 21 -18.99 0.63 -3.98
C ALA A 21 -19.45 -0.67 -3.33
N GLN A 22 -20.22 -1.47 -4.08
CA GLN A 22 -20.68 -2.79 -3.66
C GLN A 22 -19.49 -3.75 -3.49
N THR A 23 -19.60 -4.68 -2.55
CA THR A 23 -18.71 -5.86 -2.53
C THR A 23 -19.05 -6.72 -3.75
N PRO A 24 -18.09 -7.13 -4.59
CA PRO A 24 -16.65 -7.25 -4.34
C PRO A 24 -15.75 -6.11 -4.84
N THR A 25 -16.25 -5.22 -5.70
CA THR A 25 -15.50 -4.12 -6.35
C THR A 25 -14.74 -3.23 -5.35
N ARG A 26 -15.34 -3.01 -4.17
CA ARG A 26 -14.69 -2.29 -3.06
C ARG A 26 -13.37 -2.94 -2.61
N GLN A 27 -13.35 -4.26 -2.44
CA GLN A 27 -12.16 -4.98 -1.98
C GLN A 27 -11.08 -5.05 -3.05
N LEU A 28 -11.46 -5.23 -4.32
CA LEU A 28 -10.51 -5.22 -5.43
C LEU A 28 -9.86 -3.84 -5.56
N THR A 29 -10.65 -2.78 -5.43
CA THR A 29 -10.15 -1.40 -5.52
C THR A 29 -9.20 -1.08 -4.36
N TYR A 30 -9.50 -1.53 -3.13
CA TYR A 30 -8.57 -1.39 -2.00
C TYR A 30 -7.26 -2.14 -2.18
N ASN A 31 -7.29 -3.35 -2.74
CA ASN A 31 -6.07 -4.06 -3.10
C ASN A 31 -5.30 -3.33 -4.20
N TYR A 32 -5.98 -2.78 -5.21
CA TYR A 32 -5.33 -1.99 -6.25
C TYR A 32 -4.66 -0.73 -5.71
N LEU A 33 -5.30 -0.05 -4.75
CA LEU A 33 -4.73 1.11 -4.05
C LEU A 33 -3.41 0.77 -3.34
N LEU A 34 -3.29 -0.44 -2.76
CA LEU A 34 -2.02 -0.92 -2.23
C LEU A 34 -0.93 -0.97 -3.31
N SER A 35 -1.25 -1.45 -4.50
CA SER A 35 -0.31 -1.48 -5.63
C SER A 35 0.06 -0.09 -6.13
N VAL A 36 -0.88 0.85 -6.16
CA VAL A 36 -0.60 2.25 -6.55
C VAL A 36 0.36 2.87 -5.55
N ASN A 37 0.11 2.70 -4.25
CA ASN A 37 1.00 3.20 -3.20
C ASN A 37 2.41 2.56 -3.27
N ALA A 38 2.51 1.27 -3.55
CA ALA A 38 3.78 0.58 -3.75
C ALA A 38 4.51 1.07 -5.03
N TRP A 39 3.76 1.38 -6.09
CA TRP A 39 4.33 1.97 -7.30
C TRP A 39 4.89 3.37 -7.02
N LEU A 40 4.18 4.21 -6.26
CA LEU A 40 4.68 5.52 -5.84
C LEU A 40 5.97 5.43 -5.00
N LEU A 41 6.13 4.38 -4.18
CA LEU A 41 7.37 4.12 -3.44
C LEU A 41 8.56 3.81 -4.35
N LEU A 42 8.32 3.08 -5.45
CA LEU A 42 9.36 2.72 -6.41
C LEU A 42 9.68 3.87 -7.38
N LEU A 43 8.63 4.55 -7.84
CA LEU A 43 8.67 5.60 -8.84
C LEU A 43 7.68 6.70 -8.44
N PRO A 44 8.16 7.82 -7.86
CA PRO A 44 7.32 8.96 -7.52
C PRO A 44 6.94 9.72 -8.81
N SER A 45 6.07 9.11 -9.62
CA SER A 45 5.54 9.66 -10.86
C SER A 45 4.03 9.78 -10.73
N SER A 46 3.47 10.92 -11.16
CA SER A 46 2.07 11.29 -11.01
C SER A 46 1.60 11.54 -9.57
N LEU A 47 2.33 12.38 -8.81
CA LEU A 47 1.82 12.91 -7.53
C LEU A 47 0.70 13.92 -7.80
N CYS A 48 -0.39 13.81 -7.04
CA CYS A 48 -1.53 14.72 -7.07
C CYS A 48 -1.67 15.39 -5.71
N CYS A 49 -2.01 16.69 -5.69
CA CYS A 49 -2.22 17.45 -4.45
C CYS A 49 -3.43 16.97 -3.64
N ASP A 50 -4.37 16.28 -4.28
CA ASP A 50 -5.48 15.57 -3.65
C ASP A 50 -5.91 14.41 -4.55
N TRP A 51 -6.08 13.22 -3.98
CA TRP A 51 -6.49 12.00 -4.71
C TRP A 51 -8.00 11.77 -4.57
N THR A 52 -8.79 12.84 -4.70
CA THR A 52 -10.25 12.82 -4.57
C THR A 52 -10.94 12.51 -5.92
N MET A 53 -12.26 12.32 -5.92
CA MET A 53 -13.12 12.31 -7.11
C MET A 53 -12.92 11.17 -8.13
N GLY A 54 -12.51 9.98 -7.69
CA GLY A 54 -12.47 8.81 -8.59
C GLY A 54 -11.35 8.87 -9.64
N THR A 55 -10.30 9.66 -9.37
CA THR A 55 -9.05 9.70 -10.15
C THR A 55 -8.46 8.30 -10.36
N ILE A 56 -8.70 7.39 -9.42
CA ILE A 56 -8.36 5.98 -9.53
C ILE A 56 -9.62 5.21 -9.95
N PRO A 57 -9.69 4.73 -11.21
CA PRO A 57 -10.87 4.04 -11.70
C PRO A 57 -11.11 2.76 -10.89
N LEU A 58 -12.36 2.49 -10.53
CA LEU A 58 -12.73 1.30 -9.78
C LEU A 58 -12.35 0.04 -10.58
N VAL A 59 -11.91 -0.99 -9.87
CA VAL A 59 -11.55 -2.28 -10.47
C VAL A 59 -12.76 -3.19 -10.39
N GLU A 60 -13.50 -3.29 -11.50
CA GLU A 60 -14.74 -4.06 -11.61
C GLU A 60 -14.52 -5.52 -12.00
N SER A 61 -13.33 -5.88 -12.50
CA SER A 61 -13.00 -7.24 -12.94
C SER A 61 -11.72 -7.78 -12.31
N PHE A 62 -11.71 -9.09 -12.06
CA PHE A 62 -10.52 -9.84 -11.62
C PHE A 62 -9.46 -9.96 -12.73
N THR A 63 -9.84 -9.85 -14.00
CA THR A 63 -8.92 -10.00 -15.16
C THR A 63 -8.24 -8.70 -15.58
N ASP A 64 -8.38 -7.63 -14.81
CA ASP A 64 -7.74 -6.36 -15.11
C ASP A 64 -6.21 -6.46 -14.92
N VAL A 65 -5.44 -5.91 -15.87
CA VAL A 65 -3.97 -5.81 -15.82
C VAL A 65 -3.52 -5.11 -14.54
N ARG A 66 -4.37 -4.22 -13.99
CA ARG A 66 -4.17 -3.54 -12.71
C ARG A 66 -3.98 -4.49 -11.50
N ASN A 67 -4.55 -5.69 -11.54
CA ASN A 67 -4.37 -6.70 -10.49
C ASN A 67 -2.97 -7.34 -10.53
N LEU A 68 -2.21 -7.21 -11.62
CA LEU A 68 -0.82 -7.70 -11.66
C LEU A 68 0.07 -6.97 -10.67
N GLY A 69 -0.16 -5.67 -10.48
CA GLY A 69 0.61 -4.88 -9.54
C GLY A 69 0.38 -5.32 -8.08
N THR A 70 -0.87 -5.65 -7.73
CA THR A 70 -1.21 -6.16 -6.39
C THR A 70 -0.54 -7.51 -6.14
N VAL A 71 -0.64 -8.41 -7.12
CA VAL A 71 0.03 -9.72 -7.10
C VAL A 71 1.55 -9.56 -6.97
N ALA A 72 2.16 -8.64 -7.71
CA ALA A 72 3.59 -8.37 -7.61
C ALA A 72 4.01 -7.92 -6.20
N VAL A 73 3.26 -7.00 -5.58
CA VAL A 73 3.51 -6.56 -4.20
C VAL A 73 3.44 -7.72 -3.21
N TYR A 74 2.39 -8.55 -3.30
CA TYR A 74 2.24 -9.73 -2.43
C TYR A 74 3.37 -10.74 -2.65
N ILE A 75 3.78 -10.99 -3.89
CA ILE A 75 4.91 -11.89 -4.20
C ILE A 75 6.20 -11.36 -3.59
N VAL A 76 6.49 -10.07 -3.71
CA VAL A 76 7.69 -9.46 -3.13
C VAL A 76 7.69 -9.59 -1.61
N LEU A 77 6.58 -9.24 -0.95
CA LEU A 77 6.44 -9.39 0.50
C LEU A 77 6.58 -10.84 0.96
N ALA A 78 5.97 -11.79 0.24
CA ALA A 78 6.05 -13.21 0.55
C ALA A 78 7.48 -13.74 0.40
N LYS A 79 8.19 -13.37 -0.67
CA LYS A 79 9.59 -13.75 -0.89
C LYS A 79 10.51 -13.18 0.19
N LEU A 80 10.36 -11.91 0.54
CA LEU A 80 11.17 -11.27 1.59
C LEU A 80 10.92 -11.90 2.96
N THR A 81 9.66 -12.18 3.28
CA THR A 81 9.29 -12.85 4.54
C THR A 81 9.83 -14.28 4.58
N TYR A 82 9.68 -15.05 3.49
CA TYR A 82 10.23 -16.39 3.39
C TYR A 82 11.76 -16.39 3.53
N HIS A 83 12.44 -15.45 2.87
CA HIS A 83 13.88 -15.30 2.99
C HIS A 83 14.31 -14.97 4.42
N ALA A 84 13.59 -14.05 5.09
CA ALA A 84 13.87 -13.67 6.47
C ALA A 84 13.67 -14.82 7.47
N LEU A 85 12.66 -15.67 7.25
CA LEU A 85 12.32 -16.76 8.17
C LEU A 85 13.16 -18.03 7.97
N PHE A 86 13.48 -18.37 6.71
CA PHE A 86 14.05 -19.69 6.39
C PHE A 86 15.48 -19.66 5.85
N LEU A 87 15.94 -18.55 5.26
CA LEU A 87 17.23 -18.51 4.56
C LEU A 87 18.24 -17.58 5.24
N ALA A 88 17.79 -16.52 5.91
CA ALA A 88 18.66 -15.49 6.46
C ALA A 88 19.27 -15.89 7.82
N PRO A 89 20.57 -15.59 8.07
CA PRO A 89 21.14 -15.67 9.41
C PRO A 89 20.42 -14.71 10.36
N ARG A 90 20.36 -15.03 11.66
CA ARG A 90 19.57 -14.29 12.67
C ARG A 90 19.76 -12.76 12.62
N HIS A 91 20.98 -12.29 12.39
CA HIS A 91 21.28 -10.87 12.28
C HIS A 91 20.66 -10.21 11.03
N HIS A 92 20.78 -10.85 9.86
CA HIS A 92 20.15 -10.35 8.61
C HIS A 92 18.62 -10.47 8.66
N ALA A 93 18.11 -11.55 9.27
CA ALA A 93 16.68 -11.76 9.47
C ALA A 93 16.05 -10.64 10.31
N GLN A 94 16.71 -10.21 11.40
CA GLN A 94 16.23 -9.11 12.24
C GLN A 94 16.13 -7.80 11.45
N VAL A 95 17.14 -7.46 10.65
CA VAL A 95 17.12 -6.24 9.82
C VAL A 95 15.98 -6.28 8.80
N ILE A 96 15.77 -7.41 8.12
CA ILE A 96 14.69 -7.58 7.14
C ILE A 96 13.32 -7.51 7.82
N ILE A 97 13.13 -8.17 8.98
CA ILE A 97 11.87 -8.17 9.73
C ILE A 97 11.54 -6.76 10.25
N MET A 98 12.52 -6.03 10.77
CA MET A 98 12.33 -4.64 11.21
C MET A 98 11.96 -3.75 10.01
N SER A 99 12.65 -3.88 8.89
CA SER A 99 12.34 -3.14 7.66
C SER A 99 10.93 -3.43 7.15
N LEU A 100 10.52 -4.70 7.14
CA LEU A 100 9.17 -5.13 6.79
C LEU A 100 8.12 -4.60 7.78
N ALA A 101 8.42 -4.52 9.07
CA ALA A 101 7.51 -3.97 10.07
C ALA A 101 7.26 -2.47 9.82
N PHE A 102 8.31 -1.69 9.57
CA PHE A 102 8.18 -0.27 9.20
C PHE A 102 7.52 -0.06 7.83
N LEU A 103 7.60 -1.05 6.94
CA LEU A 103 6.93 -1.01 5.65
C LEU A 103 5.44 -1.39 5.74
N VAL A 104 5.06 -2.41 6.52
CA VAL A 104 3.70 -2.96 6.53
C VAL A 104 2.81 -2.34 7.61
N LEU A 105 3.35 -2.02 8.79
CA LEU A 105 2.55 -1.46 9.89
C LEU A 105 1.88 -0.12 9.58
N PRO A 106 2.52 0.85 8.89
CA PRO A 106 1.85 2.10 8.51
C PRO A 106 0.81 1.88 7.40
N PHE A 107 1.00 0.83 6.59
CA PHE A 107 0.09 0.45 5.51
C PHE A 107 -1.17 -0.30 5.98
N LEU A 108 -1.10 -0.95 7.14
CA LEU A 108 -2.23 -1.68 7.74
C LEU A 108 -3.46 -0.81 8.05
N PRO A 109 -3.33 0.38 8.67
CA PRO A 109 -4.48 1.28 8.85
C PRO A 109 -4.90 1.95 7.52
N ALA A 110 -3.97 2.12 6.57
CA ALA A 110 -4.23 2.81 5.29
C ALA A 110 -4.89 1.91 4.23
N THR A 111 -4.80 0.58 4.36
CA THR A 111 -5.36 -0.38 3.38
C THR A 111 -6.89 -0.50 3.45
N ASN A 112 -7.55 0.26 4.33
CA ASN A 112 -9.01 0.30 4.46
C ASN A 112 -9.66 -1.09 4.68
N LEU A 113 -8.86 -2.09 5.09
CA LEU A 113 -9.27 -3.49 5.18
C LEU A 113 -10.17 -3.75 6.40
N PHE A 114 -9.88 -3.05 7.52
CA PHE A 114 -10.62 -3.16 8.78
C PHE A 114 -11.58 -1.99 9.02
N PHE A 115 -11.22 -0.79 8.55
CA PHE A 115 -12.05 0.41 8.64
C PHE A 115 -11.89 1.19 7.35
N PRO A 116 -12.97 1.50 6.61
CA PRO A 116 -12.84 2.39 5.49
C PRO A 116 -12.48 3.78 6.06
N VAL A 117 -11.44 4.39 5.50
CA VAL A 117 -11.02 5.77 5.78
C VAL A 117 -11.34 6.59 4.53
N GLY A 118 -11.68 7.87 4.72
CA GLY A 118 -12.09 8.77 3.63
C GLY A 118 -10.98 9.12 2.64
N PHE A 119 -9.72 8.77 2.92
CA PHE A 119 -8.59 9.07 2.03
C PHE A 119 -8.28 7.89 1.10
N VAL A 120 -8.16 8.18 -0.19
CA VAL A 120 -7.88 7.18 -1.24
C VAL A 120 -6.39 6.84 -1.29
N VAL A 121 -5.51 7.85 -1.30
CA VAL A 121 -4.05 7.68 -1.24
C VAL A 121 -3.50 8.61 -0.17
N ALA A 122 -2.87 8.05 0.85
CA ALA A 122 -2.28 8.80 1.93
C ALA A 122 -0.78 9.00 1.66
N GLU A 123 -0.42 9.98 0.83
CA GLU A 123 0.98 10.33 0.54
C GLU A 123 1.78 10.60 1.83
N ARG A 124 1.14 11.19 2.85
CA ARG A 124 1.73 11.48 4.16
C ARG A 124 2.05 10.21 4.96
N VAL A 125 1.38 9.10 4.65
CA VAL A 125 1.63 7.80 5.27
C VAL A 125 2.79 7.08 4.58
N LEU A 126 3.18 7.50 3.37
CA LEU A 126 4.24 6.87 2.58
C LEU A 126 5.66 7.13 3.11
N TYR A 127 5.83 8.09 4.04
CA TYR A 127 7.14 8.39 4.65
C TYR A 127 7.70 7.25 5.50
N MET A 128 6.87 6.68 6.40
CA MET A 128 7.30 5.57 7.27
C MET A 128 7.66 4.30 6.46
N PRO A 129 6.87 3.90 5.45
CA PRO A 129 7.23 2.82 4.55
C PRO A 129 8.47 3.08 3.69
N SER A 130 8.69 4.33 3.27
CA SER A 130 9.91 4.70 2.53
C SER A 130 11.17 4.44 3.38
N MET A 131 11.13 4.73 4.68
CA MET A 131 12.21 4.39 5.60
C MET A 131 12.50 2.87 5.64
N GLY A 132 11.45 2.05 5.72
CA GLY A 132 11.57 0.58 5.66
C GLY A 132 12.13 0.09 4.31
N PHE A 133 11.70 0.69 3.21
CA PHE A 133 12.19 0.37 1.86
C PHE A 133 13.68 0.70 1.70
N CYS A 134 14.12 1.89 2.12
CA CYS A 134 15.53 2.30 2.07
C CYS A 134 16.43 1.35 2.89
N MET A 135 15.97 0.91 4.07
CA MET A 135 16.71 -0.03 4.91
C MET A 135 16.86 -1.40 4.24
N LEU A 136 15.83 -1.88 3.55
CA LEU A 136 15.84 -3.11 2.75
C LEU A 136 16.82 -3.03 1.57
N VAL A 137 16.79 -1.93 0.81
CA VAL A 137 17.67 -1.70 -0.34
C VAL A 137 19.13 -1.60 0.10
N ALA A 138 19.41 -0.83 1.16
CA ALA A 138 20.75 -0.70 1.71
C ALA A 138 21.31 -2.05 2.16
N HIS A 139 20.51 -2.85 2.88
CA HIS A 139 20.91 -4.18 3.31
C HIS A 139 21.18 -5.14 2.13
N GLY A 140 20.33 -5.09 1.09
CA GLY A 140 20.54 -5.87 -0.14
C GLY A 140 21.82 -5.49 -0.87
N PHE A 141 22.15 -4.20 -0.91
CA PHE A 141 23.36 -3.70 -1.56
C PHE A 141 24.63 -4.08 -0.77
N SER A 142 24.62 -3.96 0.56
CA SER A 142 25.74 -4.41 1.41
C SER A 142 26.05 -5.89 1.22
N ASN A 143 25.03 -6.75 1.21
CA ASN A 143 25.21 -8.19 0.97
C ASN A 143 25.76 -8.50 -0.43
N LEU A 144 25.47 -7.66 -1.43
CA LEU A 144 26.00 -7.81 -2.78
C LEU A 144 27.47 -7.40 -2.85
N LEU A 145 27.84 -6.29 -2.21
CA LEU A 145 29.23 -5.82 -2.13
C LEU A 145 30.12 -6.80 -1.37
N ASP A 146 29.65 -7.41 -0.28
CA ASP A 146 30.41 -8.40 0.48
C ASP A 146 30.68 -9.70 -0.30
N ARG A 147 29.96 -9.91 -1.42
CA ARG A 147 30.12 -11.08 -2.31
C ARG A 147 31.01 -10.84 -3.52
N VAL A 148 31.37 -9.59 -3.83
CA VAL A 148 32.22 -9.21 -4.98
C VAL A 148 33.66 -9.09 -4.51
#